data_AF-A0A963XQE1-F1
#
_entry.id   AF-A0A963XQE1-F1
#
_cell.length_a   1.000
_cell.length_b   1.000
_cell.length_c   1.000
_cell.angle_alpha   90.00
_cell.angle_beta   90.00
_cell.angle_gamma   90.00
#
_symmetry.space_group_name_H-M   'P 1'
#
loop_
_entity.id
_entity.type
_entity.pdbx_description
1 polymer ?
#
loop_
_entity_poly.entity_id
_entity_poly.type
_entity_poly.pdbx_seq_one_letter_code
_entity_poly.pdbx_strand_id
1 'polypeptide(L)' 'YQVNAVTEGTDAQATVSVRLQEDGRIVTGSSADTDTIVASVRAYVNALNRLIVRRQKTAPGEDVKTVSYHRQ' A
#
# COMPACT_ATOMS: atom_id res chain seq x y z
N TYR A 1 -4.33 -1.53 22.34
CA TYR A 1 -5.50 -1.04 21.60
C TYR A 1 -5.37 0.46 21.55
N GLN A 2 -5.12 1.05 20.37
CA GLN A 2 -4.90 2.49 20.25
C GLN A 2 -5.70 2.99 19.05
N VAL A 3 -6.53 4.00 19.31
CA VAL A 3 -7.40 4.65 18.33
C VAL A 3 -6.76 6.00 18.05
N ASN A 4 -6.09 6.14 16.90
CA ASN A 4 -5.66 7.44 16.41
C ASN A 4 -6.78 7.99 15.53
N ALA A 5 -7.55 8.94 16.07
CA ALA A 5 -8.53 9.69 15.32
C ALA A 5 -7.79 10.68 14.40
N VAL A 6 -7.85 10.47 13.09
CA VAL A 6 -7.35 11.45 12.11
C VAL A 6 -8.52 12.35 11.73
N THR A 7 -8.65 13.44 12.49
CA THR A 7 -9.36 14.71 12.26
C THR A 7 -10.75 14.72 11.61
N GLU A 8 -11.64 15.45 12.29
CA GLU A 8 -12.95 15.94 11.86
C GLU A 8 -12.82 17.06 10.82
N GLY A 9 -13.51 16.91 9.69
CA GLY A 9 -13.68 17.95 8.67
C GLY A 9 -14.27 17.38 7.39
N THR A 10 -15.14 18.15 6.71
CA THR A 10 -15.77 17.80 5.42
C THR A 10 -14.76 17.54 4.29
N ASP A 11 -13.46 17.74 4.54
CA ASP A 11 -12.29 17.46 3.67
C ASP A 11 -11.47 16.24 4.12
N ALA A 12 -12.06 15.28 4.85
CA ALA A 12 -11.37 14.05 5.25
C ALA A 12 -10.93 13.24 4.01
N GLN A 13 -9.68 13.39 3.59
CA GLN A 13 -9.07 12.57 2.55
C GLN A 13 -8.91 11.14 3.08
N ALA A 14 -9.59 10.19 2.46
CA ALA A 14 -9.44 8.78 2.81
C ALA A 14 -8.10 8.28 2.26
N THR A 15 -7.20 7.89 3.17
CA THR A 15 -5.96 7.21 2.77
C THR A 15 -6.23 5.71 2.66
N VAL A 16 -6.14 5.19 1.43
CA VAL A 16 -6.26 3.75 1.15
C VAL A 16 -4.86 3.18 0.92
N SER A 17 -4.59 2.02 1.53
CA SER A 17 -3.36 1.26 1.34
C SER A 17 -3.69 -0.15 0.84
N VAL A 18 -3.05 -0.57 -0.24
CA VAL A 18 -3.19 -1.89 -0.87
C VAL A 18 -1.86 -2.60 -0.81
N ARG A 19 -1.86 -3.83 -0.31
CA ARG A 19 -0.69 -4.71 -0.28
C ARG A 19 -0.89 -5.87 -1.25
N LEU A 20 0.03 -6.02 -2.19
CA LEU A 20 0.07 -7.14 -3.13
C LEU A 20 1.23 -8.07 -2.81
N GLN A 21 1.02 -9.35 -3.05
CA GLN A 21 2.02 -10.39 -2.88
C GLN A 21 2.01 -11.35 -4.07
N GLU A 22 3.18 -11.58 -4.65
CA GLU A 22 3.38 -12.53 -5.76
C GLU A 22 4.81 -13.10 -5.69
N ASP A 23 4.98 -14.41 -5.83
CA ASP A 23 6.29 -15.08 -5.88
C ASP A 23 7.28 -14.66 -4.78
N GLY A 24 6.79 -14.53 -3.54
CA GLY A 24 7.59 -14.09 -2.39
C GLY A 24 7.94 -12.60 -2.38
N ARG A 25 7.45 -11.83 -3.35
CA ARG A 25 7.57 -10.37 -3.41
C ARG A 25 6.36 -9.73 -2.78
N ILE A 26 6.59 -8.73 -1.93
CA ILE A 26 5.52 -7.96 -1.29
C ILE A 26 5.72 -6.50 -1.69
N VAL A 27 4.64 -5.86 -2.13
CA VAL A 27 4.64 -4.43 -2.42
C VAL A 27 3.40 -3.79 -1.83
N THR A 28 3.55 -2.54 -1.43
CA THR A 28 2.44 -1.72 -0.93
C THR A 28 2.28 -0.50 -1.83
N GLY A 29 1.06 -0.23 -2.26
CA GLY A 29 0.64 1.02 -2.89
C GLY A 29 -0.32 1.75 -1.98
N SER A 30 -0.27 3.08 -1.96
CA SER A 30 -1.19 3.91 -1.19
C SER A 30 -1.67 5.09 -2.03
N SER A 31 -2.88 5.58 -1.74
CA SER A 31 -3.45 6.79 -2.34
C SER A 31 -4.33 7.48 -1.31
N ALA A 32 -4.28 8.80 -1.28
CA ALA A 32 -5.23 9.63 -0.55
C ALA A 32 -6.16 10.29 -1.56
N ASP A 33 -7.47 10.11 -1.40
CA ASP A 33 -8.48 10.76 -2.24
C ASP A 33 -9.75 11.00 -1.40
N THR A 34 -10.54 12.01 -1.78
CA THR A 34 -11.85 12.25 -1.14
C THR A 34 -12.86 11.20 -1.58
N ASP A 35 -12.70 10.63 -2.78
CA ASP A 35 -13.45 9.48 -3.26
C ASP A 35 -12.71 8.17 -2.93
N THR A 36 -13.30 7.36 -2.06
CA THR A 36 -12.71 6.10 -1.58
C THR A 36 -12.54 5.05 -2.69
N ILE A 37 -13.41 5.06 -3.70
CA ILE A 37 -13.30 4.13 -4.84
C ILE A 37 -12.10 4.55 -5.70
N VAL A 38 -11.99 5.83 -6.03
CA VAL A 38 -10.85 6.36 -6.80
C VAL A 38 -9.54 6.12 -6.04
N ALA A 39 -9.50 6.35 -4.73
CA ALA A 39 -8.36 6.04 -3.89
C ALA A 39 -7.97 4.56 -3.96
N SER A 40 -8.96 3.64 -3.90
CA SER A 40 -8.70 2.20 -3.93
C SER A 40 -8.09 1.74 -5.25
N VAL A 41 -8.62 2.23 -6.37
CA VAL A 41 -8.11 1.90 -7.71
C VAL A 41 -6.71 2.47 -7.90
N ARG A 42 -6.47 3.72 -7.49
CA ARG A 42 -5.14 4.34 -7.56
C ARG A 42 -4.11 3.61 -6.70
N ALA A 43 -4.47 3.23 -5.47
CA ALA A 43 -3.61 2.46 -4.58
C ALA A 43 -3.27 1.08 -5.18
N TYR A 44 -4.25 0.41 -5.80
CA TYR A 44 -4.04 -0.87 -6.46
C TYR A 44 -3.11 -0.75 -7.67
N VAL A 45 -3.35 0.21 -8.57
CA VAL A 45 -2.48 0.44 -9.74
C VAL A 45 -1.06 0.78 -9.32
N ASN A 46 -0.89 1.61 -8.28
CA ASN A 46 0.43 1.92 -7.73
C ASN A 46 1.13 0.67 -7.18
N ALA A 47 0.40 -0.17 -6.44
CA ALA A 47 0.95 -1.44 -5.95
C ALA A 47 1.34 -2.36 -7.10
N LEU A 48 0.50 -2.48 -8.13
CA LEU A 48 0.74 -3.34 -9.28
C LEU A 48 1.95 -2.87 -10.11
N ASN A 49 2.06 -1.57 -10.38
CA ASN A 49 3.23 -1.01 -11.08
C ASN A 49 4.52 -1.29 -10.31
N ARG A 50 4.50 -1.16 -8.97
CA ARG A 50 5.64 -1.53 -8.13
C ARG A 50 5.95 -3.04 -8.21
N LEU A 51 4.92 -3.89 -8.25
CA LEU A 51 5.10 -5.33 -8.38
C LEU A 51 5.78 -5.71 -9.70
N ILE A 52 5.31 -5.15 -10.81
CA ILE A 52 5.85 -5.40 -12.16
C ILE A 52 7.31 -4.95 -12.23
N VAL A 53 7.64 -3.77 -11.69
CA VAL A 53 9.02 -3.28 -11.65
C VAL A 53 9.91 -4.20 -10.80
N ARG A 54 9.43 -4.68 -9.65
CA ARG A 54 10.18 -5.64 -8.82
C ARG A 54 10.33 -7.01 -9.46
N ARG A 55 9.35 -7.44 -10.27
CA ARG A 55 9.44 -8.65 -11.08
C ARG A 55 10.58 -8.55 -12.10
N GLN A 56 10.81 -7.36 -12.67
CA GLN A 56 11.85 -7.13 -13.67
C GLN A 56 13.24 -6.88 -13.07
N LYS A 57 13.33 -6.27 -11.88
CA LYS A 57 14.60 -5.83 -11.28
C LYS A 57 15.26 -6.82 -10.33
N THR A 58 14.54 -7.82 -9.84
CA THR A 58 14.98 -8.59 -8.66
C THR A 58 14.90 -10.09 -8.89
N ALA A 59 15.95 -10.84 -8.54
CA ALA A 59 15.96 -12.31 -8.57
C ALA A 59 14.90 -12.87 -7.60
N PRO A 60 14.33 -14.07 -7.83
CA PRO A 60 13.33 -14.66 -6.94
C PRO A 60 13.88 -14.79 -5.50
N GLY A 61 13.20 -14.19 -4.51
CA GLY A 61 13.49 -14.39 -3.08
C GLY A 61 14.08 -13.21 -2.29
N GLU A 62 14.36 -12.06 -2.89
CA GLU A 62 15.00 -10.92 -2.18
C GLU A 62 14.05 -10.16 -1.24
N ASP A 63 12.75 -10.17 -1.52
CA ASP A 63 11.74 -9.31 -0.89
C ASP A 63 11.19 -9.79 0.47
N VAL A 64 11.62 -10.97 0.94
CA VAL A 64 11.09 -11.59 2.18
C VAL A 64 11.55 -10.83 3.44
N LYS A 65 12.53 -9.94 3.36
CA LYS A 65 13.20 -9.37 4.55
C LYS A 65 12.54 -8.14 5.20
N THR A 66 11.44 -7.58 4.68
CA THR A 66 11.04 -6.22 5.11
C THR A 66 9.56 -6.03 5.43
N VAL A 67 8.87 -7.03 5.97
CA VAL A 67 7.61 -6.79 6.70
C VAL A 67 7.87 -6.91 8.19
N SER A 68 8.73 -6.02 8.69
CA SER A 68 8.75 -5.69 10.11
C SER A 68 7.50 -4.88 10.40
N TYR A 69 6.50 -5.50 11.00
CA TYR A 69 5.39 -4.77 11.63
C TYR A 69 6.00 -3.90 12.75
N HIS A 70 6.42 -2.67 12.42
CA HIS A 70 6.73 -1.66 13.42
C HIS A 70 5.41 -1.22 14.03
N ARG A 71 5.04 -1.90 15.11
CA ARG A 71 3.96 -1.56 16.00
C ARG A 71 4.53 -0.56 17.01
N GLN A 72 4.20 0.73 16.89
CA GLN A 72 4.22 1.70 17.98
C GLN A 72 2.91 2.48 17.95
#